data_AF-A0AAD9NDP5-F1
#
_entry.id   AF-A0AAD9NDP5-F1
#
_cell.length_a   1.000
_cell.length_b   1.000
_cell.length_c   1.000
_cell.angle_alpha   90.00
_cell.angle_beta   90.00
_cell.angle_gamma   90.00
#
_symmetry.space_group_name_H-M   'P 1'
#
loop_
_entity.id
_entity.type
_entity.pdbx_description
1 polymer ?
#
loop_
_entity_poly.entity_id
_entity_poly.type
_entity_poly.pdbx_seq_one_letter_code
_entity_poly.pdbx_strand_id
1 'polypeptide(L)'
;MIRRHLEHAQYVWSPFRKKDTVNIENVQRRAIKILTGMEELGYTEKLNKLGLPTPVYRRIRGDMIEVFKMMNGSYDQVVKCSCH
;
A
#
# COMPACT_ATOMS: atom_id res chain seq x y z
N MET A 1 -0.64 -9.16 17.84
CA MET A 1 -0.78 -7.70 17.65
C MET A 1 -0.02 -7.31 16.37
N ILE A 2 -0.67 -7.35 15.20
CA ILE A 2 -0.01 -7.10 13.89
C ILE A 2 -0.90 -6.24 12.98
N ARG A 3 -2.23 -6.45 12.99
CA ARG A 3 -3.21 -5.71 12.19
C ARG A 3 -3.10 -4.18 12.33
N ARG A 4 -3.04 -3.65 13.56
CA ARG A 4 -2.98 -2.19 13.79
C ARG A 4 -1.76 -1.52 13.11
N HIS A 5 -0.59 -2.16 13.12
CA HIS A 5 0.60 -1.61 12.47
C HIS A 5 0.52 -1.70 10.94
N LEU A 6 -0.02 -2.81 10.42
CA LEU A 6 -0.20 -3.00 8.98
C LEU A 6 -1.23 -2.01 8.41
N GLU A 7 -2.30 -1.76 9.15
CA GLU A 7 -3.33 -0.76 8.79
C GLU A 7 -2.79 0.66 8.87
N HIS A 8 -1.97 1.00 9.87
CA HIS A 8 -1.34 2.32 9.93
C HIS A 8 -0.32 2.53 8.80
N ALA A 9 0.41 1.48 8.41
CA ALA A 9 1.35 1.53 7.29
C ALA A 9 0.67 1.78 5.93
N GLN A 10 -0.66 1.65 5.82
CA GLN A 10 -1.42 1.93 4.60
C GLN A 10 -1.09 3.31 4.00
N TYR A 11 -0.93 4.34 4.83
CA TYR A 11 -0.63 5.70 4.37
C TYR A 11 0.73 5.79 3.65
N VAL A 12 1.72 5.07 4.15
CA VAL A 12 3.07 5.01 3.55
C VAL A 12 3.03 4.35 2.18
N TRP A 13 2.19 3.32 2.01
CA TRP A 13 2.07 2.56 0.76
C TRP A 13 1.06 3.17 -0.24
N SER A 14 0.28 4.17 0.17
CA SER A 14 -0.66 4.90 -0.69
C SER A 14 -0.41 6.41 -0.64
N PRO A 15 0.75 6.88 -1.14
CA PRO A 15 1.07 8.30 -1.07
C PRO A 15 0.22 9.11 -2.06
N PHE A 16 -0.32 10.23 -1.58
CA PHE A 16 -1.18 11.12 -2.37
C PHE A 16 -0.47 11.71 -3.60
N ARG A 17 0.85 11.92 -3.53
CA ARG A 17 1.62 12.56 -4.61
C ARG A 17 2.12 11.51 -5.61
N LYS A 18 2.03 11.84 -6.91
CA LYS A 18 2.55 11.00 -8.00
C LYS A 18 4.04 10.69 -7.84
N LYS A 19 4.84 11.66 -7.36
CA LYS A 19 6.29 11.50 -7.12
C LYS A 19 6.60 10.37 -6.14
N ASP A 20 5.87 10.29 -5.05
CA ASP A 20 6.07 9.28 -4.02
C ASP A 20 5.63 7.90 -4.50
N THR A 21 4.62 7.85 -5.38
CA THR A 21 4.19 6.60 -6.05
C THR A 21 5.31 6.04 -6.93
N VAL A 22 5.98 6.90 -7.69
CA VAL A 22 7.14 6.54 -8.51
C VAL A 22 8.31 6.07 -7.64
N ASN A 23 8.53 6.71 -6.49
CA ASN A 23 9.57 6.28 -5.55
C ASN A 23 9.32 4.86 -5.02
N ILE A 24 8.08 4.55 -4.61
CA ILE A 24 7.70 3.21 -4.16
C ILE A 24 7.84 2.18 -5.28
N GLU A 25 7.41 2.52 -6.49
CA GLU A 25 7.56 1.64 -7.65
C GLU A 25 9.03 1.38 -7.99
N ASN A 26 9.91 2.38 -7.85
CA ASN A 26 11.35 2.24 -8.05
C ASN A 26 11.98 1.32 -6.99
N VAL A 27 11.55 1.39 -5.73
CA VAL A 27 11.99 0.46 -4.68
C VAL A 27 11.58 -0.97 -5.04
N GLN A 28 10.33 -1.16 -5.48
CA GLN A 28 9.84 -2.48 -5.91
C GLN A 28 10.62 -3.01 -7.12
N ARG A 29 10.88 -2.18 -8.13
CA ARG A 29 11.70 -2.55 -9.30
C ARG A 29 13.12 -2.95 -8.91
N ARG A 30 13.76 -2.23 -7.98
CA ARG A 30 15.10 -2.57 -7.48
C ARG A 30 15.11 -3.90 -6.73
N ALA A 31 14.13 -4.13 -5.85
CA ALA A 31 14.00 -5.39 -5.13
C ALA A 31 13.82 -6.57 -6.09
N ILE A 32 12.98 -6.41 -7.11
CA ILE A 32 12.75 -7.45 -8.13
C ILE A 32 13.99 -7.63 -9.02
N LYS A 33 14.75 -6.57 -9.30
CA LYS A 33 16.00 -6.66 -10.08
C LYS A 33 17.07 -7.49 -9.38
N ILE A 34 17.08 -7.54 -8.05
CA ILE A 34 18.03 -8.34 -7.26
C ILE A 34 17.73 -9.84 -7.36
N LEU A 35 16.50 -10.23 -7.70
CA LEU A 35 16.13 -11.63 -7.84
C LEU A 35 16.77 -12.24 -9.11
N THR A 36 17.81 -13.04 -8.91
CA THR A 36 18.49 -13.81 -9.96
C THR A 36 17.53 -14.81 -10.62
N GLY A 37 17.54 -14.90 -11.96
CA GLY A 37 16.68 -15.82 -12.72
C GLY A 37 15.38 -15.23 -13.27
N MET A 38 15.19 -13.92 -13.16
CA MET A 38 14.08 -13.20 -13.78
C MET A 38 14.54 -12.08 -14.71
N GLU A 39 15.76 -12.10 -15.22
CA GLU A 39 16.34 -11.01 -16.01
C GLU A 39 15.58 -10.79 -17.33
N GLU A 40 15.22 -11.88 -18.01
CA GLU A 40 14.52 -11.94 -19.31
C GLU A 40 13.06 -11.46 -19.26
N LEU A 41 12.42 -11.47 -18.08
CA LEU A 41 11.00 -11.15 -17.95
C LEU A 41 10.74 -9.64 -17.95
N GLY A 42 9.60 -9.19 -18.46
CA GLY A 42 9.14 -7.81 -18.30
C GLY A 42 8.77 -7.50 -16.84
N TYR A 43 8.74 -6.23 -16.45
CA TYR A 43 8.37 -5.84 -15.07
C TYR A 43 7.02 -6.42 -14.63
N THR A 44 5.99 -6.33 -15.48
CA THR A 44 4.65 -6.85 -15.20
C THR A 44 4.64 -8.38 -15.10
N GLU A 45 5.42 -9.08 -15.91
CA GLU A 45 5.54 -10.55 -15.84
C GLU A 45 6.26 -10.99 -14.57
N LYS A 46 7.30 -10.27 -14.15
CA LYS A 46 7.96 -10.50 -12.86
C LYS A 46 6.98 -10.32 -11.70
N LEU A 47 6.15 -9.28 -11.73
CA LEU A 47 5.12 -9.05 -10.72
C LEU A 47 4.12 -10.20 -10.65
N ASN A 48 3.63 -10.67 -11.80
CA ASN A 48 2.71 -11.79 -11.87
C ASN A 48 3.34 -13.09 -11.35
N LYS A 49 4.58 -13.39 -11.76
CA LYS A 49 5.31 -14.59 -11.32
C LYS A 49 5.60 -14.59 -9.82
N LEU A 50 5.81 -13.41 -9.23
CA LEU A 50 6.02 -13.24 -7.79
C LEU A 50 4.72 -13.08 -6.99
N GLY A 51 3.55 -13.02 -7.64
CA GLY A 51 2.28 -12.73 -6.99
C GLY A 51 2.23 -11.36 -6.30
N LEU A 52 3.06 -10.40 -6.75
CA LEU A 52 3.16 -9.08 -6.12
C LEU A 52 2.12 -8.12 -6.72
N PRO A 53 1.25 -7.51 -5.88
CA PRO A 53 0.30 -6.52 -6.38
C PRO A 53 1.02 -5.25 -6.80
N THR A 54 0.52 -4.62 -7.86
CA THR A 54 0.99 -3.30 -8.32
C THR A 54 0.70 -2.23 -7.26
N PRO A 55 1.50 -1.14 -7.21
CA PRO A 55 1.24 -0.02 -6.30
C PRO A 55 -0.17 0.58 -6.50
N VAL A 56 -0.65 0.64 -7.74
CA VAL A 56 -1.98 1.13 -8.09
C VAL A 56 -3.09 0.23 -7.52
N TYR A 57 -2.94 -1.10 -7.66
CA TYR A 57 -3.92 -2.02 -7.09
C TYR A 57 -3.97 -1.94 -5.56
N ARG A 58 -2.82 -1.79 -4.90
CA ARG A 58 -2.74 -1.61 -3.44
C ARG A 58 -3.47 -0.35 -2.99
N ARG A 59 -3.34 0.76 -3.74
CA ARG A 59 -4.07 2.01 -3.49
C ARG A 59 -5.58 1.79 -3.53
N ILE A 60 -6.08 1.26 -4.65
CA ILE A 60 -7.52 1.02 -4.84
C ILE A 60 -8.07 0.16 -3.69
N ARG A 61 -7.33 -0.88 -3.29
CA ARG A 61 -7.70 -1.71 -2.15
C ARG A 61 -7.72 -0.92 -0.83
N GLY A 62 -6.71 -0.08 -0.58
CA GLY A 62 -6.67 0.79 0.60
C GLY A 62 -7.85 1.76 0.65
N ASP A 63 -8.15 2.42 -0.47
CA ASP A 63 -9.26 3.36 -0.60
C ASP A 63 -10.61 2.66 -0.35
N MET A 64 -10.80 1.45 -0.87
CA MET A 64 -12.00 0.64 -0.60
C MET A 64 -12.13 0.27 0.88
N ILE A 65 -11.02 -0.07 1.55
CA ILE A 65 -11.02 -0.36 2.99
C ILE A 65 -11.35 0.91 3.79
N GLU A 66 -10.81 2.06 3.40
CA GLU A 66 -11.08 3.36 4.00
C GLU A 66 -12.57 3.70 3.93
N VAL A 67 -13.17 3.57 2.74
CA VAL A 67 -14.61 3.79 2.50
C VAL A 67 -15.46 2.82 3.31
N PHE A 68 -15.10 1.54 3.34
CA PHE A 68 -15.80 0.53 4.15
C PHE A 68 -15.78 0.88 5.65
N LYS A 69 -14.64 1.35 6.17
CA LYS A 69 -14.53 1.80 7.56
C LYS A 69 -15.41 3.01 7.85
N MET A 70 -15.51 3.94 6.90
CA MET A 70 -16.38 5.12 7.01
C MET A 70 -17.85 4.71 7.03
N MET A 71 -18.25 3.83 6.11
CA MET A 71 -19.64 3.36 5.98
C MET A 71 -20.10 2.54 7.20
N ASN A 72 -19.20 1.75 7.79
CA ASN A 72 -19.53 0.87 8.93
C ASN A 72 -19.19 1.47 10.29
N GLY A 73 -18.90 2.77 10.37
CA GLY A 73 -18.63 3.46 11.64
C GLY A 73 -17.48 2.84 12.45
N SER A 74 -16.52 2.19 11.78
CA SER A 74 -15.42 1.46 12.45
C SER A 74 -14.29 2.38 12.92
N TYR A 75 -14.47 3.69 12.82
CA TYR A 75 -13.60 4.68 13.44
C TYR A 75 -14.06 4.90 14.88
N ASP A 76 -13.17 4.67 15.83
CA ASP A 76 -13.40 5.03 17.23
C ASP A 76 -13.77 6.53 17.31
N GLN A 77 -15.01 6.84 17.69
CA GLN A 77 -15.44 8.20 18.04
C GLN A 77 -14.80 8.60 19.38
N VAL A 78 -13.49 8.83 19.41
CA VAL A 78 -12.83 9.36 20.60
C VAL A 78 -11.77 10.38 20.22
N VAL A 79 -12.24 11.56 19.81
CA VAL A 79 -11.59 12.79 20.24
C VAL A 79 -12.64 13.58 21.01
N LYS A 80 -12.92 13.14 22.24
CA LYS A 80 -13.42 14.08 23.24
C LYS A 80 -12.25 15.02 23.49
N CYS A 81 -12.29 16.21 22.90
CA CYS A 81 -11.45 17.30 23.34
C CYS A 81 -11.82 17.59 24.80
N SER A 82 -11.06 17.04 25.73
CA SER A 82 -11.05 17.48 27.12
C SER A 82 -10.20 18.75 27.18
N CYS A 83 -10.72 19.83 26.58
CA CYS A 83 -10.22 21.16 26.89
C CYS A 83 -10.85 21.53 28.23
N HIS A 84 -10.02 21.60 29.26
CA HIS A 84 -10.41 22.16 30.55
C HIS A 84 -10.34 23.68 30.50
#